data_AF-A0A853J4F0-F1
#
_entry.id   AF-A0A853J4F0-F1
#
_cell.length_a   1.000
_cell.length_b   1.000
_cell.length_c   1.000
_cell.angle_alpha   90.00
_cell.angle_beta   90.00
_cell.angle_gamma   90.00
#
_symmetry.space_group_name_H-M   'P 1'
#
loop_
_entity.id
_entity.type
_entity.pdbx_description
1 polymer ?
#
loop_
_entity_poly.entity_id
_entity_poly.type
_entity_poly.pdbx_seq_one_letter_code
_entity_poly.pdbx_strand_id
1 'polypeptide(L)' 'MMKEDYYTTAQALLSDTSAMVNILRHQINDEQQSALADTVADMIIDARRLLMEGDAADGRRA' A
#
# COMPACT_ATOMS: atom_id res chain seq x y z
N MET A 1 -18.85 -13.57 0.60
CA MET A 1 -17.60 -14.37 0.61
C MET A 1 -16.55 -13.81 -0.35
N MET A 2 -16.76 -13.74 -1.67
CA MET A 2 -15.71 -13.28 -2.61
C MET A 2 -15.09 -11.88 -2.37
N LYS A 3 -15.84 -10.91 -1.84
CA LYS A 3 -15.31 -9.55 -1.63
C LYS A 3 -14.38 -9.43 -0.41
N GLU A 4 -14.60 -10.24 0.62
CA GLU A 4 -13.82 -10.22 1.87
C GLU A 4 -12.40 -10.76 1.64
N ASP A 5 -12.30 -11.82 0.83
CA ASP A 5 -11.02 -12.35 0.34
C ASP A 5 -10.27 -11.32 -0.50
N TYR A 6 -10.97 -10.51 -1.29
CA TYR A 6 -10.35 -9.48 -2.14
C TYR A 6 -9.73 -8.34 -1.33
N TYR A 7 -10.44 -7.79 -0.34
CA TYR A 7 -9.89 -6.73 0.52
C TYR A 7 -8.70 -7.23 1.35
N THR A 8 -8.81 -8.43 1.90
CA THR A 8 -7.71 -9.06 2.65
C THR A 8 -6.49 -9.30 1.78
N THR A 9 -6.70 -9.81 0.55
CA THR A 9 -5.62 -10.03 -0.42
C THR A 9 -4.98 -8.71 -0.86
N ALA A 10 -5.79 -7.67 -1.14
CA ALA A 10 -5.29 -6.35 -1.52
C ALA A 10 -4.46 -5.70 -0.40
N GLN A 11 -4.88 -5.84 0.87
CA GLN A 11 -4.10 -5.36 2.01
C GLN A 11 -2.76 -6.10 2.16
N ALA A 12 -2.76 -7.42 2.01
CA ALA A 12 -1.53 -8.21 2.05
C ALA A 12 -0.55 -7.77 0.95
N LEU A 13 -1.02 -7.64 -0.29
CA LEU A 13 -0.20 -7.20 -1.43
C LEU A 13 0.39 -5.79 -1.23
N LEU A 14 -0.40 -4.85 -0.72
CA LEU A 14 0.09 -3.50 -0.44
C LEU A 14 1.12 -3.49 0.70
N SER A 15 0.95 -4.36 1.71
CA SER A 15 1.94 -4.54 2.78
C SER A 15 3.27 -5.06 2.25
N ASP A 16 3.24 -6.09 1.41
CA ASP A 16 4.43 -6.66 0.79
C ASP A 16 5.12 -5.64 -0.13
N THR A 17 4.33 -4.89 -0.91
CA THR A 17 4.85 -3.84 -1.80
C THR A 17 5.52 -2.72 -1.00
N SER A 18 4.92 -2.27 0.13
CA SER A 18 5.57 -1.31 1.03
C SER A 18 6.91 -1.82 1.56
N ALA A 19 6.99 -3.09 1.95
CA ALA A 19 8.25 -3.69 2.42
C ALA A 19 9.32 -3.69 1.32
N MET A 20 8.95 -4.04 0.09
CA MET A 20 9.86 -4.03 -1.06
C MET A 20 10.36 -2.63 -1.40
N VAL A 21 9.48 -1.62 -1.41
CA VAL A 21 9.85 -0.22 -1.67
C VAL A 21 10.81 0.30 -0.60
N ASN A 22 10.56 -0.06 0.67
CA ASN A 22 11.48 0.27 1.74
C ASN A 22 12.86 -0.35 1.52
N ILE A 23 12.95 -1.62 1.12
CA ILE A 23 14.24 -2.26 0.82
C ILE A 23 14.94 -1.54 -0.35
N LEU A 24 14.20 -1.26 -1.44
CA LEU A 24 14.70 -0.53 -2.61
C LEU A 24 15.28 0.83 -2.22
N ARG A 25 14.56 1.61 -1.40
CA ARG A 25 15.00 2.93 -0.94
C ARG A 25 16.36 2.87 -0.23
N HIS A 26 16.62 1.84 0.56
CA HIS A 26 17.89 1.68 1.26
C HIS A 26 19.05 1.23 0.36
N GLN A 27 18.77 0.79 -0.88
CA GLN A 27 19.78 0.36 -1.86
C GLN A 27 20.07 1.42 -2.93
N ILE A 28 19.22 2.45 -3.03
CA ILE A 28 19.34 3.52 -4.01
C ILE A 28 20.31 4.59 -3.49
N ASN A 29 21.39 4.83 -4.24
CA ASN A 29 22.36 5.89 -3.94
C ASN A 29 22.16 7.15 -4.79
N ASP A 30 21.14 7.15 -5.65
CA ASP A 30 20.79 8.27 -6.52
C ASP A 30 19.61 9.05 -5.93
N GLU A 31 19.78 10.36 -5.74
CA GLU A 31 18.77 11.20 -5.07
C GLU A 31 17.45 11.26 -5.84
N GLN A 32 17.47 11.25 -7.18
CA GLN A 32 16.24 11.29 -7.99
C GLN A 32 15.47 9.97 -7.87
N GLN A 33 16.18 8.85 -7.87
CA GLN A 33 15.57 7.54 -7.65
C GLN A 33 15.06 7.37 -6.22
N SER A 34 15.72 7.96 -5.22
CA SER A 34 15.23 7.95 -3.83
C SER A 34 13.92 8.74 -3.70
N ALA A 35 13.86 9.93 -4.29
CA ALA A 35 12.64 10.74 -4.29
C ALA A 35 11.47 10.04 -5.01
N LEU A 36 11.76 9.30 -6.09
CA LEU A 36 10.77 8.46 -6.75
C LEU A 36 10.30 7.32 -5.84
N ALA A 37 11.20 6.65 -5.13
CA ALA A 37 10.86 5.58 -4.19
C ALA A 37 9.98 6.10 -3.04
N ASP A 38 10.26 7.30 -2.51
CA ASP A 38 9.42 7.95 -1.49
C ASP A 38 8.02 8.28 -2.04
N THR A 39 7.94 8.81 -3.26
CA THR A 39 6.65 9.08 -3.93
C THR A 39 5.83 7.79 -4.12
N VAL A 40 6.48 6.69 -4.47
CA VAL A 40 5.82 5.38 -4.59
C VAL A 40 5.35 4.87 -3.23
N ALA A 41 6.13 5.07 -2.17
CA ALA A 41 5.72 4.70 -0.81
C ALA A 41 4.45 5.46 -0.37
N ASP A 42 4.37 6.76 -0.65
CA ASP A 42 3.20 7.59 -0.36
C ASP A 42 1.95 7.09 -1.10
N MET A 43 2.07 6.76 -2.39
CA MET A 43 0.96 6.20 -3.15
C MET A 43 0.44 4.86 -2.59
N ILE A 44 1.33 4.02 -2.05
CA ILE A 44 0.93 2.75 -1.42
C ILE A 44 0.18 3.01 -0.10
N ILE A 45 0.60 4.00 0.68
CA ILE A 45 -0.08 4.42 1.90
C ILE A 45 -1.49 4.92 1.57
N ASP A 46 -1.63 5.76 0.55
CA ASP A 46 -2.92 6.27 0.10
C ASP A 46 -3.83 5.14 -0.41
N ALA A 47 -3.30 4.20 -1.19
CA ALA A 47 -4.06 3.03 -1.64
C ALA A 47 -4.59 2.19 -0.47
N ARG A 48 -3.78 1.98 0.59
CA ARG A 48 -4.22 1.29 1.81
C ARG A 48 -5.32 2.05 2.53
N ARG A 49 -5.19 3.38 2.62
CA ARG A 49 -6.19 4.24 3.24
C ARG A 49 -7.52 4.18 2.50
N LEU A 50 -7.51 4.31 1.18
CA LEU A 50 -8.71 4.22 0.34
C LEU A 50 -9.40 2.86 0.45
N LEU A 51 -8.64 1.76 0.52
CA LEU A 51 -9.21 0.44 0.77
C LEU A 51 -9.88 0.35 2.14
N MET A 52 -9.29 0.92 3.18
CA MET A 52 -9.88 0.93 4.53
C MET A 52 -11.12 1.84 4.63
N GLU A 53 -11.13 2.96 3.93
CA GLU A 53 -12.29 3.86 3.84
C GLU A 53 -13.42 3.23 3.04
N GLY A 54 -13.11 2.57 1.91
CA GLY A 54 -14.07 1.76 1.15
C GLY A 54 -14.64 0.60 1.98
N ASP A 55 -13.81 -0.03 2.80
CA ASP A 55 -14.24 -1.10 3.71
C ASP A 55 -15.19 -0.61 4.80
N ALA A 56 -14.93 0.57 5.37
CA ALA A 56 -15.81 1.21 6.33
C ALA A 56 -17.12 1.70 5.69
N ALA A 57 -17.06 2.29 4.49
CA ALA A 57 -18.22 2.76 3.74
C ALA A 57 -19.16 1.62 3.29
N ASP A 58 -18.60 0.43 3.05
CA ASP A 58 -19.35 -0.80 2.77
C ASP A 58 -20.06 -1.38 4.02
N GLY A 59 -19.96 -0.71 5.19
CA GLY A 59 -20.68 -1.08 6.41
C GLY A 59 -20.10 -2.31 7.13
N ARG A 60 -18.87 -2.74 6.81
CA ARG A 60 -18.26 -3.97 7.35
C ARG A 60 -17.53 -3.79 8.69
N ARG A 61 -17.41 -2.54 9.17
CA ARG A 61 -16.78 -2.17 10.45
C ARG A 61 -17.77 -1.78 11.56
N ALA A 62 -19.07 -2.08 11.40
CA ALA A 62 -20.09 -1.87 12.44
C ALA A 62 -20.17 -3.06 13.41
#